data_AF-A0A9Q1A661-F1
#
_entry.id   AF-A0A9Q1A661-F1
#
_cell.length_a   1.000
_cell.length_b   1.000
_cell.length_c   1.000
_cell.angle_alpha   90.00
_cell.angle_beta   90.00
_cell.angle_gamma   90.00
#
_symmetry.space_group_name_H-M   'P 1'
#
loop_
_entity.id
_entity.type
_entity.pdbx_description
1 polymer ?
#
loop_
_entity_poly.entity_id
_entity_poly.type
_entity_poly.pdbx_seq_one_letter_code
_entity_poly.pdbx_strand_id
1 'polypeptide(L)'
;MESTLKEMRVGASVLDMDPKSTVGGGVEDVYGEDRATEDLLVTPWTISVASGYTLLRDPQHNKGLAFTEKERDAHYLRGLLPPAIISQQLQEKKLLKTIRQYQLPLQKYTAMMELEERNERLFYKLLIDNVEELLPVVYTPTVGEACQKYGSIFKRPQGLYISLKEKGKVLDVLKNWPRKSIQVIVVTDGERILGLGDLGCQGMGIPVGKLALYTALGGIRPSACLPVTIDVGTNNEELLNDEFYIGLKQRRATGQVYYELLHEFMTAVKQNYGEKVLIQFEDFANHNAFELLAKYGTTHLVFNDDIQGDGFCCSCRASFST
;
A
#
# COMPACT_ATOMS: atom_id res chain seq x y z
N MET A 1 68.09 -39.16 26.31
CA MET A 1 67.76 -38.08 27.26
C MET A 1 66.53 -37.38 26.71
N GLU A 2 65.61 -37.00 27.59
CA GLU A 2 64.49 -36.08 27.33
C GLU A 2 65.00 -34.69 26.86
N SER A 3 64.26 -33.79 26.20
CA SER A 3 62.95 -33.82 25.49
C SER A 3 62.95 -32.65 24.44
N THR A 4 61.91 -31.94 23.95
CA THR A 4 60.49 -31.73 24.32
C THR A 4 59.65 -31.26 23.11
N LEU A 5 58.32 -31.38 23.25
CA LEU A 5 57.25 -30.65 22.55
C LEU A 5 57.40 -29.10 22.72
N LYS A 6 56.73 -28.16 22.03
CA LYS A 6 55.93 -28.06 20.78
C LYS A 6 55.18 -26.72 20.86
N GLU A 7 55.27 -25.81 19.86
CA GLU A 7 54.33 -24.70 19.51
C GLU A 7 55.08 -23.68 18.59
N MET A 8 54.58 -23.29 17.42
CA MET A 8 53.57 -22.23 17.11
C MET A 8 54.06 -20.80 17.44
N ARG A 9 54.12 -19.83 16.53
CA ARG A 9 53.77 -19.76 15.07
C ARG A 9 54.85 -18.97 14.31
N VAL A 10 55.10 -19.32 13.05
CA VAL A 10 55.89 -18.49 12.10
C VAL A 10 54.97 -17.47 11.43
N GLY A 11 55.48 -16.26 11.17
CA GLY A 11 54.81 -15.27 10.34
C GLY A 11 55.78 -14.58 9.39
N ALA A 12 55.55 -14.70 8.08
CA ALA A 12 56.19 -13.90 7.02
C ALA A 12 55.40 -13.96 5.70
N SER A 13 54.51 -12.97 5.52
CA SER A 13 54.29 -12.20 4.27
C SER A 13 54.00 -12.86 2.90
N VAL A 14 52.90 -12.35 2.29
CA VAL A 14 52.55 -12.18 0.85
C VAL A 14 51.99 -13.36 0.02
N LEU A 15 50.96 -12.99 -0.76
CA LEU A 15 50.31 -13.62 -1.93
C LEU A 15 49.07 -14.53 -1.70
N ASP A 16 48.09 -14.26 -2.57
CA ASP A 16 46.90 -15.00 -3.01
C ASP A 16 45.89 -15.58 -2.00
N MET A 17 44.69 -14.97 -1.96
CA MET A 17 43.42 -15.61 -1.58
C MET A 17 42.26 -15.04 -2.43
N ASP A 18 41.31 -15.90 -2.84
CA ASP A 18 40.29 -15.63 -3.85
C ASP A 18 39.16 -14.64 -3.45
N PRO A 19 38.63 -13.86 -4.41
CA PRO A 19 37.45 -13.01 -4.22
C PRO A 19 36.12 -13.78 -4.37
N LYS A 20 35.94 -14.89 -3.64
CA LYS A 20 34.66 -15.63 -3.59
C LYS A 20 34.28 -16.07 -2.16
N SER A 21 33.57 -15.21 -1.45
CA SER A 21 32.81 -15.55 -0.23
C SER A 21 31.40 -14.95 -0.24
N THR A 22 30.78 -14.86 -1.42
CA THR A 22 29.33 -14.67 -1.55
C THR A 22 28.62 -15.88 -0.93
N VAL A 23 27.91 -15.70 0.18
CA VAL A 23 27.01 -16.72 0.74
C VAL A 23 25.72 -16.74 -0.08
N GLY A 24 25.83 -17.32 -1.28
CA GLY A 24 24.72 -17.71 -2.15
C GLY A 24 24.87 -19.20 -2.45
N GLY A 25 23.78 -19.96 -2.33
CA GLY A 25 23.85 -21.42 -2.30
C GLY A 25 22.50 -22.10 -2.13
N GLY A 26 21.50 -21.67 -2.90
CA GLY A 26 20.45 -22.59 -3.33
C GLY A 26 21.07 -23.69 -4.21
N VAL A 27 20.41 -24.84 -4.34
CA VAL A 27 20.91 -25.92 -5.21
C VAL A 27 20.55 -25.58 -6.66
N GLU A 28 21.43 -24.84 -7.34
CA GLU A 28 21.36 -24.65 -8.79
C GLU A 28 21.37 -26.02 -9.50
N ASP A 29 20.44 -26.21 -10.44
CA ASP A 29 20.48 -27.37 -11.33
C ASP A 29 21.24 -27.07 -12.64
N VAL A 30 21.39 -28.09 -13.48
CA VAL A 30 22.19 -28.03 -14.72
C VAL A 30 21.65 -27.04 -15.77
N TYR A 31 20.44 -26.51 -15.59
CA TYR A 31 19.80 -25.52 -16.47
C TYR A 31 19.64 -24.13 -15.84
N GLY A 32 19.97 -23.96 -14.56
CA GLY A 32 19.95 -22.66 -13.88
C GLY A 32 18.55 -22.13 -13.55
N GLU A 33 17.54 -23.01 -13.50
CA GLU A 33 16.18 -22.64 -13.09
C GLU A 33 16.03 -22.78 -11.56
N ASP A 34 15.66 -21.69 -10.89
CA ASP A 34 15.60 -21.61 -9.42
C ASP A 34 14.33 -22.31 -8.87
N ARG A 35 14.41 -23.63 -8.77
CA ARG A 35 13.33 -24.53 -8.33
C ARG A 35 12.68 -24.13 -7.00
N ALA A 36 13.39 -23.40 -6.14
CA ALA A 36 12.83 -22.88 -4.88
C ALA A 36 11.63 -21.93 -5.10
N THR A 37 11.44 -21.43 -6.32
CA THR A 37 10.28 -20.62 -6.71
C THR A 37 9.07 -21.44 -7.19
N GLU A 38 9.26 -22.69 -7.63
CA GLU A 38 8.17 -23.56 -8.11
C GLU A 38 7.39 -24.22 -6.96
N ASP A 39 8.06 -24.57 -5.87
CA ASP A 39 7.45 -25.18 -4.66
C ASP A 39 6.58 -24.19 -3.85
N LEU A 40 6.45 -22.93 -4.29
CA LEU A 40 5.68 -21.90 -3.59
C LEU A 40 4.17 -22.11 -3.76
N LEU A 41 3.46 -22.28 -2.64
CA LEU A 41 1.99 -22.39 -2.60
C LEU A 41 1.32 -21.22 -3.34
N VAL A 42 0.63 -21.50 -4.45
CA VAL A 42 -0.10 -20.50 -5.26
C VAL A 42 -1.59 -20.51 -4.92
N THR A 43 -2.17 -19.33 -4.68
CA THR A 43 -3.62 -19.18 -4.47
C THR A 43 -4.42 -19.66 -5.70
N PRO A 44 -5.33 -20.66 -5.57
CA PRO A 44 -6.04 -21.26 -6.69
C PRO A 44 -7.23 -20.38 -7.16
N TRP A 45 -6.91 -19.26 -7.80
CA TRP A 45 -7.90 -18.29 -8.28
C TRP A 45 -8.81 -18.85 -9.39
N THR A 46 -10.10 -19.01 -9.09
CA THR A 46 -11.15 -19.34 -10.07
C THR A 46 -11.71 -18.10 -10.75
N ILE A 47 -11.88 -18.12 -12.08
CA ILE A 47 -12.50 -17.02 -12.85
C ILE A 47 -13.90 -17.44 -13.30
N SER A 48 -14.90 -16.60 -13.03
CA SER A 48 -16.30 -16.77 -13.43
C SER A 48 -16.89 -15.47 -13.94
N VAL A 49 -17.85 -15.53 -14.87
CA VAL A 49 -18.56 -14.33 -15.36
C VAL A 49 -19.34 -13.67 -14.22
N ALA A 50 -19.12 -12.38 -14.00
CA ALA A 50 -19.86 -11.61 -13.00
C ALA A 50 -21.28 -11.26 -13.49
N SER A 51 -22.28 -11.60 -12.69
CA SER A 51 -23.70 -11.34 -12.93
C SER A 51 -24.44 -11.10 -11.61
N GLY A 52 -25.68 -10.60 -11.69
CA GLY A 52 -26.55 -10.38 -10.54
C GLY A 52 -25.90 -9.53 -9.45
N TYR A 53 -26.10 -9.91 -8.18
CA TYR A 53 -25.48 -9.22 -7.06
C TYR A 53 -23.95 -9.31 -7.01
N THR A 54 -23.31 -10.29 -7.66
CA THR A 54 -21.84 -10.36 -7.73
C THR A 54 -21.31 -9.17 -8.53
N LEU A 55 -21.91 -8.88 -9.69
CA LEU A 55 -21.56 -7.72 -10.51
C LEU A 55 -21.92 -6.38 -9.84
N LEU A 56 -23.01 -6.32 -9.06
CA LEU A 56 -23.40 -5.10 -8.33
C LEU A 56 -22.55 -4.82 -7.08
N ARG A 57 -21.78 -5.80 -6.59
CA ARG A 57 -20.92 -5.69 -5.40
C ARG A 57 -19.45 -5.43 -5.74
N ASP A 58 -19.01 -5.72 -6.96
CA ASP A 58 -17.67 -5.43 -7.46
C ASP A 58 -17.55 -3.95 -7.87
N PRO A 59 -16.76 -3.10 -7.17
CA PRO A 59 -16.66 -1.67 -7.47
C PRO A 59 -15.98 -1.37 -8.80
N GLN A 60 -15.18 -2.28 -9.37
CA GLN A 60 -14.49 -2.09 -10.65
C GLN A 60 -15.46 -2.19 -11.85
N HIS A 61 -16.55 -2.95 -11.67
CA HIS A 61 -17.49 -3.29 -12.73
C HIS A 61 -18.91 -2.72 -12.50
N ASN A 62 -19.28 -2.41 -11.27
CA ASN A 62 -20.58 -1.84 -10.93
C ASN A 62 -20.78 -0.43 -11.51
N LYS A 63 -21.77 -0.27 -12.40
CA LYS A 63 -22.17 1.01 -13.00
C LYS A 63 -23.37 1.67 -12.28
N GLY A 64 -23.90 1.05 -11.23
CA GLY A 64 -25.13 1.47 -10.56
C GLY A 64 -26.29 1.60 -11.57
N LEU A 65 -26.93 2.76 -11.61
CA LEU A 65 -28.05 3.02 -12.54
C LEU A 65 -27.60 3.28 -13.99
N ALA A 66 -26.30 3.24 -14.32
CA ALA A 66 -25.78 3.47 -15.67
C ALA A 66 -25.70 2.19 -16.52
N PHE A 67 -25.96 1.01 -15.93
CA PHE A 67 -26.18 -0.20 -16.73
C PHE A 67 -27.37 0.02 -17.67
N THR A 68 -27.13 -0.17 -18.96
CA THR A 68 -28.14 -0.13 -20.03
C THR A 68 -29.10 -1.32 -19.96
N GLU A 69 -30.23 -1.28 -20.65
CA GLU A 69 -31.18 -2.40 -20.68
C GLU A 69 -30.52 -3.71 -21.15
N LYS A 70 -29.71 -3.63 -22.21
CA LYS A 70 -28.97 -4.78 -22.76
C LYS A 70 -28.01 -5.40 -21.74
N GLU A 71 -27.30 -4.59 -20.97
CA GLU A 71 -26.42 -5.09 -19.89
C GLU A 71 -27.22 -5.66 -18.72
N ARG A 72 -28.36 -5.06 -18.37
CA ARG A 72 -29.24 -5.56 -17.31
C ARG A 72 -29.85 -6.92 -17.65
N ASP A 73 -30.15 -7.14 -18.92
CA ASP A 73 -30.64 -8.44 -19.41
C ASP A 73 -29.50 -9.47 -19.50
N ALA A 74 -28.37 -9.11 -20.11
CA ALA A 74 -27.23 -10.02 -20.29
C ALA A 74 -26.57 -10.45 -18.96
N HIS A 75 -26.55 -9.59 -17.94
CA HIS A 75 -25.92 -9.86 -16.64
C HIS A 75 -26.92 -10.14 -15.50
N TYR A 76 -28.18 -10.47 -15.81
CA TYR A 76 -29.20 -10.83 -14.81
C TYR A 76 -29.43 -9.75 -13.72
N LEU A 77 -29.47 -8.48 -14.13
CA LEU A 77 -29.74 -7.32 -13.26
C LEU A 77 -31.17 -6.79 -13.37
N ARG A 78 -31.98 -7.29 -14.33
CA ARG A 78 -33.39 -6.88 -14.49
C ARG A 78 -34.16 -7.19 -13.20
N GLY A 79 -34.84 -6.18 -12.65
CA GLY A 79 -35.52 -6.28 -11.34
C GLY A 79 -34.63 -6.01 -10.13
N LEU A 80 -33.30 -6.15 -10.22
CA LEU A 80 -32.37 -5.79 -9.13
C LEU A 80 -32.10 -4.27 -9.05
N LEU A 81 -32.40 -3.54 -10.13
CA LEU A 81 -32.24 -2.09 -10.25
C LEU A 81 -33.57 -1.43 -10.65
N PRO A 82 -33.90 -0.24 -10.09
CA PRO A 82 -35.01 0.60 -10.55
C PRO A 82 -34.98 0.82 -12.07
N PRO A 83 -36.14 0.97 -12.74
CA PRO A 83 -36.22 0.97 -14.21
C PRO A 83 -35.49 2.14 -14.88
N ALA A 84 -35.27 3.24 -14.18
CA ALA A 84 -34.52 4.38 -14.71
C ALA A 84 -33.06 4.02 -15.03
N ILE A 85 -32.59 4.47 -16.20
CA ILE A 85 -31.17 4.49 -16.57
C ILE A 85 -30.67 5.92 -16.39
N ILE A 86 -29.55 6.08 -15.68
CA ILE A 86 -28.98 7.38 -15.31
C ILE A 86 -27.53 7.42 -15.77
N SER A 87 -27.21 8.34 -16.69
CA SER A 87 -25.85 8.55 -17.21
C SER A 87 -24.85 8.91 -16.11
N GLN A 88 -23.57 8.59 -16.34
CA GLN A 88 -22.50 8.82 -15.37
C GLN A 88 -22.44 10.28 -14.91
N GLN A 89 -22.60 11.24 -15.82
CA GLN A 89 -22.61 12.67 -15.54
C GLN A 89 -23.79 13.09 -14.63
N LEU A 90 -24.96 12.44 -14.75
CA LEU A 90 -26.11 12.73 -13.89
C LEU A 90 -26.00 12.03 -12.53
N GLN A 91 -25.32 10.87 -12.44
CA GLN A 91 -24.95 10.26 -11.16
C GLN A 91 -23.93 11.13 -10.41
N GLU A 92 -22.90 11.59 -11.10
CA GLU A 92 -21.87 12.50 -10.60
C GLU A 92 -22.49 13.80 -10.07
N LYS A 93 -23.31 14.49 -10.87
CA LYS A 93 -24.04 15.69 -10.46
C LYS A 93 -24.96 15.46 -9.24
N LYS A 94 -25.54 14.26 -9.10
CA LYS A 94 -26.32 13.88 -7.92
C LYS A 94 -25.43 13.71 -6.69
N LEU A 95 -24.31 12.98 -6.82
CA LEU A 95 -23.37 12.72 -5.73
C LEU A 95 -22.72 14.00 -5.22
N LEU A 96 -22.22 14.86 -6.12
CA LEU A 96 -21.64 16.15 -5.80
C LEU A 96 -22.62 17.05 -5.02
N LYS A 97 -23.91 17.05 -5.41
CA LYS A 97 -24.95 17.75 -4.66
C LYS A 97 -25.11 17.21 -3.22
N THR A 98 -25.06 15.89 -3.03
CA THR A 98 -25.12 15.28 -1.69
C THR A 98 -23.85 15.54 -0.88
N ILE A 99 -22.66 15.46 -1.48
CA ILE A 99 -21.38 15.73 -0.82
C ILE A 99 -21.32 17.18 -0.31
N ARG A 100 -21.80 18.13 -1.11
CA ARG A 100 -21.94 19.54 -0.73
C ARG A 100 -22.97 19.82 0.38
N GLN A 101 -23.83 18.85 0.74
CA GLN A 101 -24.78 18.98 1.87
C GLN A 101 -24.18 18.57 3.22
N TYR A 102 -23.11 17.77 3.25
CA TYR A 102 -22.42 17.44 4.50
C TYR A 102 -21.70 18.66 5.08
N GLN A 103 -21.83 18.85 6.39
CA GLN A 103 -21.29 20.02 7.09
C GLN A 103 -19.84 19.80 7.53
N LEU A 104 -19.47 18.57 7.90
CA LEU A 104 -18.13 18.22 8.38
C LEU A 104 -17.27 17.63 7.25
N PRO A 105 -15.97 18.00 7.13
CA PRO A 105 -15.07 17.40 6.13
C PRO A 105 -14.99 15.88 6.23
N LEU A 106 -14.90 15.32 7.44
CA LEU A 106 -14.87 13.87 7.69
C LEU A 106 -16.10 13.12 7.15
N GLN A 107 -17.29 13.76 7.13
CA GLN A 107 -18.50 13.18 6.52
C GLN A 107 -18.35 13.10 4.99
N LYS A 108 -17.74 14.11 4.36
CA LYS A 108 -17.44 14.11 2.93
C LYS A 108 -16.38 13.06 2.57
N TYR A 109 -15.33 12.92 3.38
CA TYR A 109 -14.33 11.85 3.23
C TYR A 109 -15.00 10.47 3.30
N THR A 110 -15.81 10.22 4.34
CA THR A 110 -16.54 8.95 4.51
C THR A 110 -17.43 8.64 3.29
N ALA A 111 -18.15 9.64 2.77
CA ALA A 111 -19.01 9.47 1.60
C ALA A 111 -18.23 9.27 0.28
N MET A 112 -16.98 9.75 0.19
CA MET A 112 -16.07 9.51 -0.93
C MET A 112 -15.47 8.10 -0.89
N MET A 113 -15.03 7.62 0.28
CA MET A 113 -14.57 6.22 0.43
C MET A 113 -15.72 5.22 0.20
N GLU A 114 -16.93 5.51 0.69
CA GLU A 114 -18.14 4.73 0.35
C GLU A 114 -18.55 4.79 -1.13
N LEU A 115 -18.02 5.74 -1.91
CA LEU A 115 -18.21 5.80 -3.36
C LEU A 115 -17.17 4.95 -4.09
N GLU A 116 -15.89 5.03 -3.70
CA GLU A 116 -14.81 4.21 -4.24
C GLU A 116 -15.13 2.72 -4.09
N GLU A 117 -15.47 2.30 -2.87
CA GLU A 117 -15.87 0.94 -2.48
C GLU A 117 -17.18 0.44 -3.13
N ARG A 118 -17.87 1.29 -3.91
CA ARG A 118 -19.14 0.95 -4.57
C ARG A 118 -19.07 1.05 -6.08
N ASN A 119 -18.31 2.01 -6.61
CA ASN A 119 -18.15 2.29 -8.04
C ASN A 119 -16.86 3.11 -8.25
N GLU A 120 -15.74 2.39 -8.34
CA GLU A 120 -14.37 2.87 -8.56
C GLU A 120 -14.33 3.92 -9.69
N ARG A 121 -14.99 3.63 -10.81
CA ARG A 121 -15.01 4.49 -12.00
C ARG A 121 -15.76 5.80 -11.79
N LEU A 122 -16.79 5.81 -10.95
CA LEU A 122 -17.55 7.02 -10.62
C LEU A 122 -16.87 7.86 -9.53
N PHE A 123 -16.14 7.21 -8.60
CA PHE A 123 -15.25 7.90 -7.67
C PHE A 123 -14.17 8.69 -8.43
N TYR A 124 -13.38 8.02 -9.27
CA TYR A 124 -12.33 8.72 -10.03
C TYR A 124 -12.88 9.75 -11.01
N LYS A 125 -13.99 9.46 -11.70
CA LYS A 125 -14.64 10.44 -12.60
C LYS A 125 -15.15 11.69 -11.86
N LEU A 126 -15.66 11.54 -10.63
CA LEU A 126 -16.09 12.66 -9.79
C LEU A 126 -14.88 13.46 -9.27
N LEU A 127 -13.83 12.77 -8.83
CA LEU A 127 -12.61 13.37 -8.28
C LEU A 127 -11.83 14.16 -9.35
N ILE A 128 -11.75 13.66 -10.58
CA ILE A 128 -11.04 14.33 -11.69
C ILE A 128 -11.73 15.65 -12.08
N ASP A 129 -13.03 15.64 -12.36
CA ASP A 129 -13.76 16.85 -12.81
C ASP A 129 -13.93 17.91 -11.71
N ASN A 130 -13.76 17.55 -10.44
CA ASN A 130 -13.99 18.42 -9.29
C ASN A 130 -12.77 18.46 -8.34
N VAL A 131 -11.56 18.28 -8.91
CA VAL A 131 -10.31 18.08 -8.15
C VAL A 131 -10.04 19.18 -7.12
N GLU A 132 -10.26 20.45 -7.46
CA GLU A 132 -10.01 21.59 -6.55
C GLU A 132 -10.89 21.55 -5.28
N GLU A 133 -12.14 21.08 -5.39
CA GLU A 133 -13.07 20.95 -4.25
C GLU A 133 -12.85 19.65 -3.46
N LEU A 134 -12.45 18.57 -4.14
CA LEU A 134 -12.42 17.22 -3.56
C LEU A 134 -11.03 16.76 -3.11
N LEU A 135 -9.93 17.34 -3.63
CA LEU A 135 -8.57 17.05 -3.18
C LEU A 135 -8.41 17.30 -1.66
N PRO A 136 -8.90 18.42 -1.07
CA PRO A 136 -8.81 18.64 0.38
C PRO A 136 -9.71 17.72 1.21
N VAL A 137 -10.63 17.01 0.56
CA VAL A 137 -11.55 16.04 1.18
C VAL A 137 -10.95 14.63 1.18
N VAL A 138 -10.38 14.17 0.07
CA VAL A 138 -9.80 12.80 -0.05
C VAL A 138 -8.35 12.71 0.42
N TYR A 139 -7.64 13.84 0.46
CA TYR A 139 -6.25 13.93 0.91
C TYR A 139 -6.11 15.02 1.99
N THR A 140 -4.97 15.69 2.08
CA THR A 140 -4.69 16.70 3.12
C THR A 140 -5.60 17.92 3.03
N PRO A 141 -6.16 18.43 4.14
CA PRO A 141 -5.93 18.00 5.53
C PRO A 141 -6.86 16.88 6.03
N THR A 142 -8.01 16.63 5.37
CA THR A 142 -9.08 15.79 5.93
C THR A 142 -8.65 14.34 6.16
N VAL A 143 -7.76 13.80 5.32
CA VAL A 143 -7.21 12.45 5.51
C VAL A 143 -6.48 12.28 6.85
N GLY A 144 -5.90 13.34 7.41
CA GLY A 144 -5.26 13.31 8.73
C GLY A 144 -6.28 13.13 9.86
N GLU A 145 -7.41 13.86 9.82
CA GLU A 145 -8.52 13.66 10.75
C GLU A 145 -9.11 12.25 10.62
N ALA A 146 -9.19 11.74 9.38
CA ALA A 146 -9.63 10.38 9.10
C ALA A 146 -8.66 9.32 9.66
N CYS A 147 -7.35 9.53 9.60
CA CYS A 147 -6.36 8.65 10.23
C CYS A 147 -6.46 8.69 11.77
N GLN A 148 -6.66 9.86 12.38
CA GLN A 148 -6.85 9.96 13.83
C GLN A 148 -8.09 9.18 14.30
N LYS A 149 -9.17 9.18 13.51
CA LYS A 149 -10.45 8.54 13.84
C LYS A 149 -10.68 7.20 13.15
N TYR A 150 -9.63 6.63 12.53
CA TYR A 150 -9.77 5.54 11.54
C TYR A 150 -10.50 4.32 12.10
N GLY A 151 -10.18 3.90 13.33
CA GLY A 151 -10.86 2.79 14.01
C GLY A 151 -12.35 3.05 14.23
N SER A 152 -12.71 4.26 14.69
CA SER A 152 -14.11 4.69 14.88
C SER A 152 -14.91 4.82 13.58
N ILE A 153 -14.27 5.07 12.44
CA ILE A 153 -14.94 5.24 11.13
C ILE A 153 -14.80 4.03 10.19
N PHE A 154 -14.14 2.96 10.64
CA PHE A 154 -13.86 1.78 9.83
C PHE A 154 -15.16 1.08 9.38
N LYS A 155 -15.28 0.78 8.08
CA LYS A 155 -16.48 0.18 7.48
C LYS A 155 -16.19 -0.94 6.50
N ARG A 156 -15.15 -0.75 5.68
CA ARG A 156 -14.64 -1.73 4.71
C ARG A 156 -13.12 -1.68 4.73
N PRO A 157 -12.43 -2.82 4.63
CA PRO A 157 -10.99 -2.85 4.54
C PRO A 157 -10.55 -2.28 3.19
N GLN A 158 -9.62 -1.33 3.22
CA GLN A 158 -8.90 -0.84 2.05
C GLN A 158 -7.40 -1.09 2.26
N GLY A 159 -6.70 -1.46 1.19
CA GLY A 159 -5.29 -1.86 1.27
C GLY A 159 -5.04 -3.20 1.98
N LEU A 160 -3.78 -3.43 2.34
CA LEU A 160 -3.28 -4.67 2.94
C LEU A 160 -2.48 -4.37 4.22
N TYR A 161 -2.83 -5.04 5.30
CA TYR A 161 -2.18 -4.91 6.60
C TYR A 161 -1.20 -6.06 6.82
N ILE A 162 0.02 -5.75 7.27
CA ILE A 162 1.08 -6.73 7.54
C ILE A 162 1.65 -6.38 8.92
N SER A 163 1.42 -7.23 9.93
CA SER A 163 1.89 -6.96 11.29
C SER A 163 3.07 -7.84 11.69
N LEU A 164 3.67 -7.56 12.86
CA LEU A 164 4.68 -8.44 13.47
C LEU A 164 4.23 -9.90 13.69
N LYS A 165 2.92 -10.18 13.69
CA LYS A 165 2.38 -11.55 13.79
C LYS A 165 2.54 -12.35 12.49
N GLU A 166 2.66 -11.67 11.35
CA GLU A 166 2.78 -12.27 10.01
C GLU A 166 4.24 -12.45 9.58
N LYS A 167 5.20 -12.18 10.48
CA LYS A 167 6.64 -12.43 10.25
C LYS A 167 6.91 -13.91 9.95
N GLY A 168 7.72 -14.16 8.92
CA GLY A 168 7.95 -15.47 8.31
C GLY A 168 6.83 -15.93 7.35
N LYS A 169 5.85 -15.07 7.05
CA LYS A 169 4.67 -15.35 6.20
C LYS A 169 4.24 -14.17 5.34
N VAL A 170 5.02 -13.09 5.25
CA VAL A 170 4.61 -11.85 4.55
C VAL A 170 4.27 -12.12 3.08
N LEU A 171 4.99 -13.04 2.43
CA LEU A 171 4.70 -13.48 1.06
C LEU A 171 3.28 -14.07 0.90
N ASP A 172 2.81 -14.85 1.88
CA ASP A 172 1.47 -15.44 1.83
C ASP A 172 0.37 -14.39 2.11
N VAL A 173 0.68 -13.34 2.88
CA VAL A 173 -0.20 -12.18 3.02
C VAL A 173 -0.35 -11.44 1.69
N LEU A 174 0.74 -11.23 0.94
CA LEU A 174 0.71 -10.63 -0.41
C LEU A 174 -0.11 -11.47 -1.41
N LYS A 175 -0.03 -12.81 -1.34
CA LYS A 175 -0.80 -13.74 -2.20
C LYS A 175 -2.32 -13.71 -1.98
N ASN A 176 -2.79 -13.13 -0.88
CA ASN A 176 -4.23 -12.92 -0.63
C ASN A 176 -4.79 -11.71 -1.41
N TRP A 177 -3.93 -10.81 -1.91
CA TRP A 177 -4.39 -9.65 -2.68
C TRP A 177 -4.93 -10.10 -4.06
N PRO A 178 -6.16 -9.73 -4.45
CA PRO A 178 -6.81 -10.27 -5.65
C PRO A 178 -6.26 -9.71 -6.97
N ARG A 179 -5.28 -8.81 -6.94
CA ARG A 179 -4.67 -8.20 -8.12
C ARG A 179 -3.22 -8.66 -8.26
N LYS A 180 -2.93 -9.50 -9.26
CA LYS A 180 -1.59 -10.05 -9.51
C LYS A 180 -0.61 -9.03 -10.12
N SER A 181 -1.11 -8.05 -10.90
CA SER A 181 -0.28 -7.13 -11.69
C SER A 181 -0.15 -5.77 -11.02
N ILE A 182 0.45 -5.73 -9.82
CA ILE A 182 0.78 -4.50 -9.11
C ILE A 182 1.96 -3.79 -9.78
N GLN A 183 1.88 -2.46 -9.83
CA GLN A 183 2.89 -1.58 -10.42
C GLN A 183 3.32 -0.47 -9.45
N VAL A 184 2.43 -0.04 -8.54
CA VAL A 184 2.73 0.95 -7.50
C VAL A 184 2.23 0.44 -6.15
N ILE A 185 3.13 0.38 -5.18
CA ILE A 185 2.86 0.19 -3.76
C ILE A 185 3.13 1.51 -3.06
N VAL A 186 2.21 1.98 -2.23
CA VAL A 186 2.50 3.02 -1.22
C VAL A 186 2.40 2.34 0.15
N VAL A 187 3.47 2.42 0.93
CA VAL A 187 3.60 1.76 2.23
C VAL A 187 3.92 2.79 3.32
N THR A 188 3.36 2.59 4.50
CA THR A 188 3.66 3.37 5.72
C THR A 188 3.71 2.44 6.94
N ASP A 189 4.43 2.82 7.99
CA ASP A 189 4.29 2.26 9.33
C ASP A 189 3.50 3.18 10.30
N GLY A 190 3.06 4.34 9.80
CA GLY A 190 2.28 5.33 10.55
C GLY A 190 3.00 5.98 11.73
N GLU A 191 4.34 5.99 11.79
CA GLU A 191 5.10 6.61 12.88
C GLU A 191 5.06 8.15 12.85
N ARG A 192 4.96 8.75 11.66
CA ARG A 192 4.95 10.20 11.46
C ARG A 192 3.91 10.58 10.41
N ILE A 193 2.63 10.40 10.72
CA ILE A 193 1.53 10.84 9.83
C ILE A 193 1.52 12.37 9.75
N LEU A 194 2.03 12.94 8.66
CA LEU A 194 2.07 14.37 8.37
C LEU A 194 2.69 15.17 9.54
N GLY A 195 1.89 16.02 10.21
CA GLY A 195 2.23 16.73 11.45
C GLY A 195 1.46 16.23 12.68
N LEU A 196 0.82 15.06 12.60
CA LEU A 196 -0.03 14.47 13.64
C LEU A 196 0.72 13.42 14.48
N GLY A 197 1.87 12.93 14.02
CA GLY A 197 2.72 11.97 14.73
C GLY A 197 2.29 10.52 14.54
N ASP A 198 2.50 9.71 15.58
CA ASP A 198 2.26 8.26 15.54
C ASP A 198 0.77 7.93 15.61
N LEU A 199 0.24 7.34 14.54
CA LEU A 199 -1.13 6.78 14.49
C LEU A 199 -1.12 5.25 14.24
N GLY A 200 0.06 4.64 14.12
CA GLY A 200 0.24 3.19 13.88
C GLY A 200 -0.58 2.67 12.72
N CYS A 201 -1.26 1.53 12.95
CA CYS A 201 -2.13 0.86 11.97
C CYS A 201 -3.24 1.75 11.37
N GLN A 202 -3.62 2.85 12.05
CA GLN A 202 -4.60 3.81 11.52
C GLN A 202 -4.04 4.72 10.42
N GLY A 203 -2.74 4.66 10.15
CA GLY A 203 -2.08 5.37 9.05
C GLY A 203 -2.54 4.98 7.63
N MET A 204 -3.27 3.86 7.47
CA MET A 204 -3.74 3.34 6.17
C MET A 204 -4.52 4.36 5.31
N GLY A 205 -5.13 5.39 5.92
CA GLY A 205 -5.77 6.47 5.16
C GLY A 205 -4.81 7.19 4.19
N ILE A 206 -3.52 7.29 4.53
CA ILE A 206 -2.50 7.96 3.71
C ILE A 206 -2.15 7.19 2.43
N PRO A 207 -1.69 5.91 2.45
CA PRO A 207 -1.40 5.17 1.23
C PRO A 207 -2.63 4.99 0.34
N VAL A 208 -3.83 4.85 0.92
CA VAL A 208 -5.10 4.85 0.16
C VAL A 208 -5.29 6.20 -0.55
N GLY A 209 -5.19 7.32 0.19
CA GLY A 209 -5.31 8.67 -0.36
C GLY A 209 -4.29 8.95 -1.48
N LYS A 210 -3.01 8.63 -1.26
CA LYS A 210 -1.94 8.75 -2.28
C LYS A 210 -2.25 7.96 -3.55
N LEU A 211 -2.68 6.71 -3.43
CA LEU A 211 -2.97 5.87 -4.59
C LEU A 211 -4.21 6.31 -5.36
N ALA A 212 -5.18 6.95 -4.68
CA ALA A 212 -6.25 7.66 -5.34
C ALA A 212 -5.74 8.88 -6.14
N LEU A 213 -4.73 9.61 -5.65
CA LEU A 213 -4.08 10.69 -6.41
C LEU A 213 -3.24 10.18 -7.59
N TYR A 214 -2.49 9.10 -7.42
CA TYR A 214 -1.78 8.41 -8.53
C TYR A 214 -2.74 8.02 -9.66
N THR A 215 -3.96 7.62 -9.32
CA THR A 215 -5.01 7.28 -10.29
C THR A 215 -5.62 8.53 -10.93
N ALA A 216 -6.06 9.50 -10.12
CA ALA A 216 -6.77 10.69 -10.60
C ALA A 216 -5.88 11.71 -11.33
N LEU A 217 -4.63 11.88 -10.89
CA LEU A 217 -3.69 12.88 -11.41
C LEU A 217 -2.62 12.25 -12.30
N GLY A 218 -2.09 11.08 -11.90
CA GLY A 218 -1.04 10.36 -12.62
C GLY A 218 -1.55 9.38 -13.70
N GLY A 219 -2.87 9.12 -13.76
CA GLY A 219 -3.46 8.18 -14.73
C GLY A 219 -3.08 6.71 -14.51
N ILE A 220 -2.51 6.36 -13.35
CA ILE A 220 -2.19 4.98 -12.99
C ILE A 220 -3.48 4.17 -12.84
N ARG A 221 -3.47 2.88 -13.19
CA ARG A 221 -4.65 2.02 -13.07
C ARG A 221 -4.85 1.65 -11.59
N PRO A 222 -6.04 1.86 -10.98
CA PRO A 222 -6.24 1.56 -9.55
C PRO A 222 -6.08 0.06 -9.25
N SER A 223 -6.44 -0.81 -10.19
CA SER A 223 -6.18 -2.26 -10.10
C SER A 223 -4.71 -2.69 -10.17
N ALA A 224 -3.78 -1.76 -10.38
CA ALA A 224 -2.33 -1.94 -10.29
C ALA A 224 -1.71 -1.21 -9.09
N CYS A 225 -2.54 -0.60 -8.24
CA CYS A 225 -2.17 0.05 -6.99
C CYS A 225 -2.37 -0.91 -5.81
N LEU A 226 -1.49 -0.83 -4.80
CA LEU A 226 -1.60 -1.60 -3.56
C LEU A 226 -1.22 -0.73 -2.35
N PRO A 227 -2.20 -0.26 -1.56
CA PRO A 227 -1.95 0.43 -0.29
C PRO A 227 -1.50 -0.58 0.77
N VAL A 228 -0.45 -0.27 1.53
CA VAL A 228 0.08 -1.15 2.58
C VAL A 228 0.30 -0.39 3.88
N THR A 229 0.00 -1.02 5.02
CA THR A 229 0.43 -0.56 6.34
C THR A 229 1.16 -1.67 7.08
N ILE A 230 2.37 -1.35 7.57
CA ILE A 230 3.21 -2.26 8.36
C ILE A 230 2.97 -1.98 9.84
N ASP A 231 2.23 -2.86 10.52
CA ASP A 231 1.86 -2.69 11.92
C ASP A 231 2.91 -3.33 12.86
N VAL A 232 3.78 -2.47 13.37
CA VAL A 232 4.79 -2.82 14.39
C VAL A 232 4.37 -2.48 15.82
N GLY A 233 3.10 -2.10 16.03
CA GLY A 233 2.62 -1.41 17.23
C GLY A 233 2.62 0.11 17.08
N THR A 234 2.24 0.81 18.15
CA THR A 234 2.24 2.29 18.22
C THR A 234 2.75 2.75 19.58
N ASN A 235 3.44 3.88 19.61
CA ASN A 235 3.89 4.53 20.85
C ASN A 235 2.84 5.50 21.42
N ASN A 236 1.74 5.75 20.68
CA ASN A 236 0.67 6.67 21.06
C ASN A 236 -0.21 6.09 22.19
N GLU A 237 -0.14 6.70 23.37
CA GLU A 237 -0.90 6.30 24.56
C GLU A 237 -2.42 6.30 24.33
N GLU A 238 -2.94 7.28 23.60
CA GLU A 238 -4.38 7.44 23.39
C GLU A 238 -4.93 6.24 22.58
N LEU A 239 -4.22 5.84 21.54
CA LEU A 239 -4.56 4.70 20.69
C LEU A 239 -4.33 3.34 21.37
N LEU A 240 -3.34 3.21 22.25
CA LEU A 240 -3.17 2.00 23.05
C LEU A 240 -4.34 1.76 24.01
N ASN A 241 -4.92 2.85 24.55
CA ASN A 241 -6.05 2.81 25.47
C ASN A 241 -7.43 2.83 24.78
N ASP A 242 -7.56 3.35 23.55
CA ASP A 242 -8.82 3.39 22.79
C ASP A 242 -9.34 1.98 22.47
N GLU A 243 -10.58 1.68 22.89
CA GLU A 243 -11.27 0.42 22.60
C GLU A 243 -11.40 0.14 21.10
N PHE A 244 -11.48 1.17 20.26
CA PHE A 244 -11.68 1.07 18.80
C PHE A 244 -10.38 1.00 17.99
N TYR A 245 -9.20 1.02 18.62
CA TYR A 245 -7.93 0.91 17.89
C TYR A 245 -7.78 -0.46 17.21
N ILE A 246 -7.59 -0.43 15.88
CA ILE A 246 -7.57 -1.62 15.01
C ILE A 246 -6.22 -2.34 14.91
N GLY A 247 -5.15 -1.75 15.46
CA GLY A 247 -3.78 -2.28 15.34
C GLY A 247 -3.31 -3.14 16.52
N LEU A 248 -2.03 -3.49 16.51
CA LEU A 248 -1.38 -4.16 17.62
C LEU A 248 -1.31 -3.23 18.84
N LYS A 249 -2.05 -3.57 19.92
CA LYS A 249 -2.00 -2.87 21.22
C LYS A 249 -0.70 -3.16 21.99
N GLN A 250 0.41 -2.69 21.46
CA GLN A 250 1.77 -2.77 21.99
C GLN A 250 2.60 -1.57 21.48
N ARG A 251 3.71 -1.28 22.15
CA ARG A 251 4.70 -0.29 21.66
C ARG A 251 5.33 -0.73 20.34
N ARG A 252 5.87 0.23 19.59
CA ARG A 252 6.63 -0.05 18.37
C ARG A 252 7.78 -1.00 18.67
N ALA A 253 7.90 -2.08 17.92
CA ALA A 253 9.14 -2.85 17.87
C ALA A 253 10.24 -1.99 17.25
N THR A 254 11.45 -2.04 17.81
CA THR A 254 12.60 -1.24 17.37
C THR A 254 13.81 -2.12 17.09
N GLY A 255 14.80 -1.56 16.39
CA GLY A 255 16.04 -2.27 16.05
C GLY A 255 15.78 -3.51 15.19
N GLN A 256 16.56 -4.57 15.42
CA GLN A 256 16.63 -5.75 14.55
C GLN A 256 15.25 -6.33 14.16
N VAL A 257 14.30 -6.40 15.09
CA VAL A 257 12.97 -7.00 14.85
C VAL A 257 12.17 -6.23 13.79
N TYR A 258 12.29 -4.90 13.78
CA TYR A 258 11.65 -3.99 12.81
C TYR A 258 12.29 -4.14 11.42
N TYR A 259 13.62 -4.04 11.33
CA TYR A 259 14.33 -4.14 10.06
C TYR A 259 14.21 -5.54 9.42
N GLU A 260 14.07 -6.59 10.22
CA GLU A 260 13.80 -7.95 9.70
C GLU A 260 12.42 -8.06 9.04
N LEU A 261 11.36 -7.51 9.66
CA LEU A 261 10.02 -7.51 9.05
C LEU A 261 10.00 -6.69 7.76
N LEU A 262 10.63 -5.51 7.75
CA LEU A 262 10.73 -4.69 6.53
C LEU A 262 11.61 -5.35 5.46
N HIS A 263 12.67 -6.08 5.84
CA HIS A 263 13.47 -6.82 4.87
C HIS A 263 12.72 -8.01 4.27
N GLU A 264 11.96 -8.75 5.08
CA GLU A 264 11.04 -9.78 4.61
C GLU A 264 10.00 -9.20 3.64
N PHE A 265 9.38 -8.06 4.00
CA PHE A 265 8.41 -7.37 3.14
C PHE A 265 8.99 -6.96 1.79
N MET A 266 10.13 -6.27 1.76
CA MET A 266 10.76 -5.83 0.50
C MET A 266 11.12 -7.04 -0.39
N THR A 267 11.68 -8.09 0.22
CA THR A 267 12.04 -9.33 -0.48
C THR A 267 10.80 -10.03 -1.04
N ALA A 268 9.74 -10.18 -0.25
CA ALA A 268 8.48 -10.81 -0.66
C ALA A 268 7.75 -10.00 -1.75
N VAL A 269 7.80 -8.67 -1.69
CA VAL A 269 7.26 -7.78 -2.74
C VAL A 269 8.02 -7.98 -4.06
N LYS A 270 9.36 -7.97 -4.02
CA LYS A 270 10.23 -8.22 -5.18
C LYS A 270 10.02 -9.61 -5.77
N GLN A 271 9.82 -10.62 -4.93
CA GLN A 271 9.54 -12.00 -5.32
C GLN A 271 8.13 -12.18 -5.94
N ASN A 272 7.11 -11.50 -5.42
CA ASN A 272 5.71 -11.68 -5.84
C ASN A 272 5.29 -10.78 -7.03
N TYR A 273 5.90 -9.60 -7.18
CA TYR A 273 5.54 -8.61 -8.22
C TYR A 273 6.70 -8.26 -9.17
N GLY A 274 7.92 -8.71 -8.88
CA GLY A 274 9.10 -8.54 -9.73
C GLY A 274 9.79 -7.17 -9.62
N GLU A 275 10.95 -7.07 -10.28
CA GLU A 275 11.90 -5.94 -10.23
C GLU A 275 11.34 -4.54 -10.59
N LYS A 276 10.14 -4.49 -11.20
CA LYS A 276 9.58 -3.27 -11.80
C LYS A 276 8.44 -2.65 -10.99
N VAL A 277 8.14 -3.18 -9.80
CA VAL A 277 7.17 -2.57 -8.89
C VAL A 277 7.78 -1.34 -8.21
N LEU A 278 7.12 -0.19 -8.32
CA LEU A 278 7.48 1.02 -7.58
C LEU A 278 7.01 0.85 -6.13
N ILE A 279 7.91 1.09 -5.17
CA ILE A 279 7.62 1.06 -3.73
C ILE A 279 7.87 2.45 -3.15
N GLN A 280 6.80 3.18 -2.89
CA GLN A 280 6.84 4.48 -2.23
C GLN A 280 6.69 4.31 -0.72
N PHE A 281 7.71 4.72 0.03
CA PHE A 281 7.62 4.88 1.49
C PHE A 281 6.98 6.24 1.81
N GLU A 282 6.05 6.30 2.77
CA GLU A 282 5.33 7.52 3.15
C GLU A 282 5.15 7.62 4.67
N ASP A 283 5.26 8.83 5.24
CA ASP A 283 4.94 9.12 6.67
C ASP A 283 5.69 8.25 7.70
N PHE A 284 6.88 7.75 7.32
CA PHE A 284 7.84 7.13 8.23
C PHE A 284 8.55 8.19 9.09
N ALA A 285 9.05 7.83 10.26
CA ALA A 285 9.96 8.72 11.00
C ALA A 285 11.27 8.92 10.24
N ASN A 286 11.82 10.13 10.28
CA ASN A 286 12.91 10.59 9.43
C ASN A 286 14.13 9.63 9.41
N HIS A 287 14.50 9.08 10.58
CA HIS A 287 15.65 8.15 10.69
C HIS A 287 15.41 6.86 9.89
N ASN A 288 14.26 6.20 10.10
CA ASN A 288 13.83 5.04 9.33
C ASN A 288 13.72 5.37 7.84
N ALA A 289 13.13 6.52 7.48
CA ALA A 289 12.96 6.93 6.08
C ALA A 289 14.29 7.05 5.31
N PHE A 290 15.30 7.72 5.89
CA PHE A 290 16.63 7.83 5.27
C PHE A 290 17.36 6.48 5.17
N GLU A 291 17.30 5.65 6.22
CA GLU A 291 17.96 4.34 6.22
C GLU A 291 17.33 3.36 5.22
N LEU A 292 15.99 3.32 5.12
CA LEU A 292 15.28 2.47 4.17
C LEU A 292 15.56 2.89 2.73
N LEU A 293 15.55 4.20 2.44
CA LEU A 293 15.87 4.73 1.11
C LEU A 293 17.32 4.41 0.71
N ALA A 294 18.28 4.60 1.62
CA ALA A 294 19.68 4.27 1.38
C ALA A 294 19.94 2.76 1.21
N LYS A 295 19.24 1.91 1.98
CA LYS A 295 19.39 0.44 1.94
C LYS A 295 18.77 -0.18 0.68
N TYR A 296 17.62 0.32 0.23
CA TYR A 296 16.87 -0.30 -0.86
C TYR A 296 16.99 0.42 -2.21
N GLY A 297 17.46 1.67 -2.25
CA GLY A 297 17.64 2.47 -3.48
C GLY A 297 18.57 1.88 -4.56
N THR A 298 19.39 0.90 -4.20
CA THR A 298 20.28 0.16 -5.13
C THR A 298 19.75 -1.21 -5.54
N THR A 299 18.68 -1.71 -4.91
CA THR A 299 18.21 -3.11 -5.05
C THR A 299 16.74 -3.24 -5.43
N HIS A 300 15.96 -2.15 -5.33
CA HIS A 300 14.53 -2.07 -5.60
C HIS A 300 14.21 -0.70 -6.22
N LEU A 301 13.12 -0.60 -6.99
CA LEU A 301 12.59 0.69 -7.45
C LEU A 301 11.83 1.38 -6.31
N VAL A 302 12.56 2.12 -5.47
CA VAL A 302 12.01 2.83 -4.30
C VAL A 302 12.00 4.34 -4.46
N PHE A 303 11.04 4.97 -3.78
CA PHE A 303 10.87 6.42 -3.68
C PHE A 303 10.36 6.79 -2.27
N ASN A 304 10.58 8.02 -1.81
CA ASN A 304 9.94 8.58 -0.62
C ASN A 304 9.56 10.05 -0.86
N ASP A 305 8.28 10.38 -0.72
CA ASP A 305 7.77 11.72 -1.08
C ASP A 305 8.19 12.78 -0.05
N ASP A 306 8.21 12.43 1.25
CA ASP A 306 8.68 13.29 2.36
C ASP A 306 10.10 13.86 2.15
N ILE A 307 11.02 13.06 1.59
CA ILE A 307 12.42 13.43 1.38
C ILE A 307 12.65 13.94 -0.04
N GLN A 308 12.09 13.27 -1.05
CA GLN A 308 12.44 13.51 -2.45
C GLN A 308 11.39 14.37 -3.18
N GLY A 309 10.11 14.18 -2.87
CA GLY A 309 9.00 14.94 -3.45
C GLY A 309 8.93 16.37 -2.92
N ASP A 310 8.95 16.55 -1.60
CA ASP A 310 9.01 17.88 -0.95
C ASP A 310 10.28 18.64 -1.36
N GLY A 311 11.43 17.95 -1.41
CA GLY A 311 12.69 18.52 -1.90
C GLY A 311 12.58 19.03 -3.36
N PHE A 312 11.95 18.26 -4.25
CA PHE A 312 11.68 18.68 -5.63
C PHE A 312 10.70 19.86 -5.70
N CYS A 313 9.60 19.81 -4.94
CA CYS A 313 8.60 20.87 -4.88
C CYS A 313 9.21 22.21 -4.41
N CYS A 314 10.00 22.19 -3.32
CA CYS A 314 10.74 23.34 -2.83
C CYS A 314 11.76 23.87 -3.85
N SER A 315 12.49 22.98 -4.54
CA SER A 315 13.43 23.36 -5.59
C SER A 315 12.74 24.05 -6.76
N CYS A 316 11.65 23.49 -7.29
CA CYS A 316 10.88 24.11 -8.37
C CYS A 316 10.30 25.46 -7.95
N ARG A 317 9.78 25.58 -6.73
CA ARG A 317 9.25 26.84 -6.20
C ARG A 317 10.33 27.92 -6.07
N ALA A 318 11.57 27.56 -5.75
CA ALA A 318 12.71 28.47 -5.80
C ALA A 318 13.05 28.90 -7.25
N SER A 319 13.08 27.96 -8.20
CA SER A 319 13.36 28.24 -9.61
C SER A 319 12.31 29.09 -10.34
N PHE A 320 11.07 29.13 -9.84
CA PHE A 320 10.01 30.04 -10.33
C PHE A 320 9.94 31.37 -9.55
N SER A 321 10.87 31.62 -8.63
CA SER A 321 10.94 32.86 -7.82
C SER A 321 12.11 33.78 -8.21
N THR A 322 12.68 33.58 -9.41
CA THR A 322 13.80 34.34 -10.00
C THR A 322 13.51 34.70 -11.46
#